data_AF-A0A9P7RMR5-F1
#
_entry.id   AF-A0A9P7RMR5-F1
#
_cell.length_a   1.000
_cell.length_b   1.000
_cell.length_c   1.000
_cell.angle_alpha   90.00
_cell.angle_beta   90.00
_cell.angle_gamma   90.00
#
_symmetry.space_group_name_H-M   'P 1'
#
loop_
_entity.id
_entity.type
_entity.pdbx_description
1 polymer ?
#
loop_
_entity_poly.entity_id
_entity_poly.type
_entity_poly.pdbx_seq_one_letter_code
_entity_poly.pdbx_strand_id
1 'polypeptide(L)'
;MVSVVASRHALGRYAWLVLSPLPMSSTSRTSPSEYEKVNAGYVSWASNCTFLFTCDASGSATLGNIQMVQLLPLFKSPYQRTSQILCGLSMFPYVVLDEEGTKAVFTSYRDGRSVLDLIDVKTAVKQEIESPYVVVENMRAVSLSVHQFAFVGQEIDEGQRVVRCNISDLDTSSPSTSFTTWRPNSNIGQFDSCLASAPQGMYHPKTTSSMSCISILITTSIPGQVLTERSLPVVSAHGGPTGFRLKMVNPIFHILWVRMARRQLRR
;
A
#
# COMPACT_ATOMS: atom_id res chain seq x y z
N MET A 1 2.33 20.26 8.14
CA MET A 1 0.92 20.58 8.46
C MET A 1 0.28 21.00 7.15
N VAL A 2 -0.81 20.35 6.73
CA VAL A 2 -1.48 20.72 5.47
C VAL A 2 -2.65 21.62 5.84
N SER A 3 -2.61 22.88 5.40
CA SER A 3 -3.73 23.80 5.52
C SER A 3 -4.31 24.01 4.13
N VAL A 4 -5.55 23.57 3.93
CA VAL A 4 -6.29 23.82 2.68
C VAL A 4 -6.98 25.17 2.83
N VAL A 5 -6.58 26.17 2.05
CA VAL A 5 -7.22 27.49 2.04
C VAL A 5 -7.95 27.64 0.71
N ALA A 6 -9.26 27.48 0.73
CA ALA A 6 -10.11 27.78 -0.41
C ALA A 6 -10.43 29.28 -0.43
N SER A 7 -10.09 29.98 -1.51
CA SER A 7 -10.36 31.41 -1.68
C SER A 7 -11.21 31.63 -2.94
N ARG A 8 -12.23 32.48 -2.85
CA ARG A 8 -13.02 32.93 -4.02
C ARG A 8 -12.40 34.22 -4.54
N HIS A 9 -11.87 34.21 -5.75
CA HIS A 9 -11.42 35.41 -6.46
C HIS A 9 -12.39 35.76 -7.58
N ALA A 10 -12.45 37.04 -7.96
CA ALA A 10 -13.35 37.55 -9.01
C ALA A 10 -13.08 36.97 -10.42
N LEU A 11 -11.97 36.26 -10.62
CA LEU A 11 -11.55 35.67 -11.89
C LEU A 11 -11.74 34.14 -11.97
N GLY A 12 -12.30 33.51 -10.93
CA GLY A 12 -12.51 32.06 -10.90
C GLY A 12 -12.34 31.45 -9.51
N ARG A 13 -12.71 30.17 -9.38
CA ARG A 13 -12.48 29.38 -8.16
C ARG A 13 -11.08 28.77 -8.21
N TYR A 14 -10.19 29.25 -7.35
CA TYR A 14 -8.86 28.67 -7.16
C TYR A 14 -8.78 28.11 -5.74
N ALA A 15 -8.36 26.85 -5.61
CA ALA A 15 -8.04 26.26 -4.32
C ALA A 15 -6.53 26.31 -4.14
N TRP A 16 -6.06 26.92 -3.05
CA TRP A 16 -4.65 26.90 -2.68
C TRP A 16 -4.46 25.81 -1.62
N LEU A 17 -3.70 24.78 -1.98
CA LEU A 17 -3.23 23.81 -1.02
C LEU A 17 -1.89 24.31 -0.46
N VAL A 18 -1.89 24.82 0.77
CA VAL A 18 -0.64 25.21 1.43
C VAL A 18 -0.11 23.99 2.17
N LEU A 19 0.86 23.33 1.56
CA LEU A 19 1.65 22.28 2.20
C LEU A 19 2.73 22.97 3.06
N SER A 20 2.49 23.13 4.36
CA SER A 20 3.55 23.58 5.25
C SER A 20 4.52 22.41 5.49
N PRO A 21 5.83 22.59 5.25
CA PRO A 21 6.81 21.54 5.51
C PRO A 21 6.68 21.07 6.96
N LEU A 22 6.61 19.75 7.14
CA LEU A 22 6.72 19.19 8.49
C LEU A 22 8.13 19.54 8.99
N PRO A 23 8.28 20.05 10.23
CA PRO A 23 9.60 20.13 10.83
C PRO A 23 10.14 18.69 10.96
N MET A 24 11.07 18.31 10.09
CA MET A 24 11.92 17.15 10.31
C MET A 24 12.85 17.53 11.46
N SER A 25 12.54 16.99 12.65
CA SER A 25 13.13 17.30 13.95
C SER A 25 12.68 18.64 14.56
N SER A 26 11.80 18.59 15.54
CA SER A 26 11.87 19.54 16.65
C SER A 26 11.61 18.82 17.96
N THR A 27 12.64 18.76 18.79
CA THR A 27 12.58 18.45 20.23
C THR A 27 12.03 19.64 21.03
N SER A 28 11.27 20.55 20.42
CA SER A 28 10.70 21.69 21.11
C SER A 28 9.48 21.28 21.92
N ARG A 29 9.71 21.16 23.23
CA ARG A 29 8.71 21.06 24.30
C ARG A 29 7.85 22.34 24.33
N THR A 30 6.92 22.49 23.40
CA THR A 30 5.85 23.47 23.52
C THR A 30 4.60 22.77 24.03
N SER A 31 3.97 23.35 25.06
CA SER A 31 2.75 22.90 25.71
C SER A 31 1.64 22.55 24.70
N PRO A 32 0.81 21.52 24.98
CA PRO A 32 -0.19 21.02 24.04
C PRO A 32 -1.39 21.97 24.02
N SER A 33 -1.44 22.89 23.06
CA SER A 33 -2.74 23.26 22.50
C SER A 33 -3.20 22.05 21.68
N GLU A 34 -4.31 21.44 22.09
CA GLU A 34 -4.93 20.20 21.57
C GLU A 34 -5.41 20.31 20.10
N TYR A 35 -4.54 20.66 19.18
CA TYR A 35 -4.80 20.39 17.78
C TYR A 35 -4.38 18.94 17.52
N GLU A 36 -5.37 18.04 17.45
CA GLU A 36 -5.18 16.70 16.91
C GLU A 36 -4.42 16.84 15.57
N LYS A 37 -3.19 16.32 15.53
CA LYS A 37 -2.33 16.45 14.37
C LYS A 37 -2.83 15.51 13.29
N VAL A 38 -3.76 16.00 12.47
CA VAL A 38 -4.16 15.33 11.24
C VAL A 38 -3.01 15.42 10.24
N ASN A 39 -2.49 14.27 9.84
CA ASN A 39 -1.60 14.13 8.71
C ASN A 39 -2.45 13.91 7.46
N ALA A 40 -2.20 14.70 6.42
CA ALA A 40 -2.81 14.53 5.12
C ALA A 40 -1.72 14.45 4.06
N GLY A 41 -1.97 13.68 3.00
CA GLY A 41 -1.03 13.53 1.89
C GLY A 41 -1.65 12.84 0.69
N TYR A 42 -0.80 12.56 -0.31
CA TYR A 42 -1.21 12.02 -1.61
C TYR A 42 -2.35 12.83 -2.24
N VAL A 43 -2.20 14.15 -2.31
CA VAL A 43 -3.24 15.00 -2.91
C VAL A 43 -3.19 14.88 -4.44
N SER A 44 -4.33 14.65 -5.07
CA SER A 44 -4.47 14.69 -6.53
C SER A 44 -5.85 15.21 -6.94
N TRP A 45 -5.97 15.63 -8.20
CA TRP A 45 -7.25 15.98 -8.79
C TRP A 45 -7.99 14.71 -9.20
N ALA A 46 -9.24 14.57 -8.78
CA ALA A 46 -10.18 13.59 -9.34
C ALA A 46 -10.96 14.16 -10.52
N SER A 47 -11.30 15.44 -10.46
CA SER A 47 -11.96 16.16 -11.55
C SER A 47 -11.54 17.62 -11.51
N ASN A 48 -12.06 18.46 -12.41
CA ASN A 48 -11.80 19.91 -12.40
C ASN A 48 -12.22 20.61 -11.09
N CYS A 49 -13.09 19.99 -10.29
CA CYS A 49 -13.67 20.58 -9.09
C CYS A 49 -13.44 19.73 -7.83
N THR A 50 -12.71 18.62 -7.93
CA THR A 50 -12.62 17.62 -6.86
C THR A 50 -11.18 17.21 -6.62
N PHE A 51 -10.75 17.30 -5.37
CA PHE A 51 -9.48 16.73 -4.92
C PHE A 51 -9.71 15.46 -4.12
N LEU A 52 -8.84 14.49 -4.32
CA LEU A 52 -8.67 13.34 -3.44
C LEU A 52 -7.39 13.51 -2.64
N PHE A 53 -7.43 13.09 -1.38
CA PHE A 53 -6.26 12.96 -0.53
C PHE A 53 -6.54 11.94 0.56
N THR A 54 -5.49 11.40 1.16
CA THR A 54 -5.60 10.54 2.35
C THR A 54 -5.31 11.39 3.58
N CYS A 55 -6.07 11.23 4.67
CA CYS A 55 -5.69 11.78 5.97
C CYS A 55 -5.83 10.73 7.08
N ASP A 56 -5.37 10.99 8.30
CA ASP A 56 -5.49 10.11 9.47
C ASP A 56 -6.49 10.64 10.53
N ALA A 57 -7.39 11.54 10.13
CA ALA A 57 -8.25 12.31 11.03
C ALA A 57 -9.19 11.48 11.94
N SER A 58 -9.39 10.20 11.67
CA SER A 58 -10.25 9.32 12.48
C SER A 58 -9.51 8.63 13.65
N GLY A 59 -8.27 9.02 13.96
CA GLY A 59 -7.51 8.48 15.10
C GLY A 59 -7.04 7.04 14.94
N SER A 60 -7.24 6.44 13.76
CA SER A 60 -6.66 5.14 13.41
C SER A 60 -5.61 5.35 12.33
N ALA A 61 -4.40 4.82 12.56
CA ALA A 61 -3.33 4.74 11.54
C ALA A 61 -3.71 3.86 10.33
N THR A 62 -4.93 3.34 10.31
CA THR A 62 -5.51 2.54 9.24
C THR A 62 -6.48 3.41 8.44
N LEU A 63 -6.08 3.82 7.23
CA LEU A 63 -6.87 4.66 6.30
C LEU A 63 -7.77 5.64 7.04
N GLY A 64 -7.19 6.73 7.54
CA GLY A 64 -8.08 7.80 7.94
C GLY A 64 -8.88 8.28 6.74
N ASN A 65 -10.02 8.84 7.08
CA ASN A 65 -11.04 9.26 6.15
C ASN A 65 -10.42 9.90 4.89
N ILE A 66 -10.61 9.29 3.72
CA ILE A 66 -10.39 9.99 2.46
C ILE A 66 -11.40 11.14 2.48
N GLN A 67 -10.93 12.34 2.77
CA GLN A 67 -11.78 13.52 2.77
C GLN A 67 -11.71 14.10 1.37
N MET A 68 -12.87 14.25 0.72
CA MET A 68 -12.98 15.11 -0.45
C MET A 68 -13.30 16.52 0.03
N VAL A 69 -12.87 17.53 -0.73
CA VAL A 69 -13.46 18.87 -0.64
C VAL A 69 -14.70 18.83 -1.56
N GLN A 70 -15.96 18.82 -1.13
CA GLN A 70 -16.61 19.32 0.09
C GLN A 70 -16.34 18.50 1.36
N LEU A 71 -15.53 19.02 2.30
CA LEU A 71 -15.31 18.67 3.74
C LEU A 71 -15.99 17.42 4.37
N LEU A 72 -16.21 16.36 3.62
CA LEU A 72 -17.02 15.22 3.98
C LEU A 72 -16.16 13.98 3.81
N PRO A 73 -16.04 13.16 4.85
CA PRO A 73 -15.34 11.90 4.75
C PRO A 73 -16.08 11.03 3.73
N LEU A 74 -15.34 10.47 2.77
CA LEU A 74 -15.86 9.53 1.79
C LEU A 74 -16.55 8.37 2.51
N PHE A 75 -15.91 7.84 3.55
CA PHE A 75 -16.49 6.78 4.38
C PHE A 75 -17.05 7.33 5.69
N LYS A 76 -18.28 6.93 6.04
CA LYS A 76 -18.93 7.28 7.31
C LYS A 76 -18.27 6.63 8.53
N SER A 77 -17.57 5.52 8.34
CA SER A 77 -16.81 4.81 9.36
C SER A 77 -15.36 4.67 8.94
N PRO A 78 -14.41 4.56 9.90
CA PRO A 78 -13.01 4.36 9.60
C PRO A 78 -12.82 3.18 8.66
N TYR A 79 -12.05 3.37 7.61
CA TYR A 79 -11.82 2.31 6.65
C TYR A 79 -10.85 1.29 7.29
N GLN A 80 -11.34 0.07 7.52
CA GLN A 80 -10.66 -0.95 8.34
C GLN A 80 -9.36 -1.51 7.75
N ARG A 81 -8.87 -1.00 6.62
CA ARG A 81 -7.62 -1.43 6.00
C ARG A 81 -6.53 -0.39 6.26
N THR A 82 -5.27 -0.80 6.27
CA THR A 82 -4.17 0.16 6.47
C THR A 82 -3.77 0.79 5.12
N SER A 83 -3.47 2.09 5.13
CA SER A 83 -2.95 2.79 3.96
C SER A 83 -1.45 2.61 3.88
N GLN A 84 -0.87 2.96 2.73
CA GLN A 84 0.57 3.22 2.64
C GLN A 84 0.96 4.41 3.53
N ILE A 85 2.08 4.26 4.24
CA ILE A 85 2.67 5.35 5.02
C ILE A 85 3.10 6.44 4.05
N LEU A 86 2.98 7.70 4.44
CA LEU A 86 3.50 8.86 3.72
C LEU A 86 5.02 8.94 3.81
N CYS A 87 5.72 7.97 3.20
CA CYS A 87 7.19 7.91 3.21
C CYS A 87 7.84 8.35 1.88
N GLY A 88 7.05 8.74 0.87
CA GLY A 88 7.60 9.28 -0.38
C GLY A 88 6.56 9.92 -1.28
N LEU A 89 6.99 10.96 -2.02
CA LEU A 89 6.12 11.81 -2.83
C LEU A 89 5.50 11.11 -4.04
N SER A 90 6.07 9.98 -4.50
CA SER A 90 5.60 9.24 -5.67
C SER A 90 4.75 8.02 -5.34
N MET A 91 4.57 7.67 -4.06
CA MET A 91 3.90 6.43 -3.64
C MET A 91 2.39 6.62 -3.49
N PHE A 92 1.74 7.13 -4.54
CA PHE A 92 0.28 7.30 -4.56
C PHE A 92 -0.41 5.94 -4.34
N PRO A 93 -1.22 5.80 -3.27
CA PRO A 93 -1.91 4.56 -2.95
C PRO A 93 -3.27 4.48 -3.66
N TYR A 94 -3.52 5.32 -4.65
CA TYR A 94 -4.75 5.32 -5.42
C TYR A 94 -4.57 5.95 -6.80
N VAL A 95 -5.57 5.75 -7.64
CA VAL A 95 -5.66 6.31 -8.99
C VAL A 95 -7.12 6.57 -9.34
N VAL A 96 -7.39 7.67 -10.06
CA VAL A 96 -8.71 8.01 -10.61
C VAL A 96 -8.83 7.40 -12.00
N LEU A 97 -10.00 6.84 -12.33
CA LEU A 97 -10.19 6.00 -13.52
C LEU A 97 -11.00 6.63 -14.64
N ASP A 98 -11.68 7.74 -14.39
CA ASP A 98 -12.53 8.43 -15.34
C ASP A 98 -12.26 9.95 -15.33
N GLU A 99 -12.75 10.67 -16.33
CA GLU A 99 -12.55 12.13 -16.43
C GLU A 99 -13.42 12.89 -15.43
N GLU A 100 -14.56 12.30 -15.06
CA GLU A 100 -15.53 12.84 -14.14
C GLU A 100 -15.11 12.73 -12.67
N GLY A 101 -14.08 11.93 -12.37
CA GLY A 101 -13.58 11.68 -11.02
C GLY A 101 -14.53 10.84 -10.16
N THR A 102 -15.35 9.99 -10.77
CA THR A 102 -16.39 9.21 -10.08
C THR A 102 -15.92 7.84 -9.65
N LYS A 103 -14.93 7.27 -10.33
CA LYS A 103 -14.35 5.97 -9.99
C LYS A 103 -12.86 6.12 -9.69
N ALA A 104 -12.42 5.44 -8.63
CA ALA A 104 -11.02 5.39 -8.26
C ALA A 104 -10.66 3.99 -7.75
N VAL A 105 -9.43 3.54 -8.01
CA VAL A 105 -8.87 2.35 -7.37
C VAL A 105 -7.94 2.77 -6.26
N PHE A 106 -8.15 2.23 -5.08
CA PHE A 106 -7.25 2.39 -3.94
C PHE A 106 -6.51 1.08 -3.70
N THR A 107 -5.25 1.17 -3.29
CA THR A 107 -4.56 0.05 -2.65
C THR A 107 -4.61 0.20 -1.14
N SER A 108 -4.86 -0.91 -0.47
CA SER A 108 -4.82 -1.01 0.97
C SER A 108 -4.21 -2.36 1.38
N TYR A 109 -4.04 -2.60 2.67
CA TYR A 109 -3.48 -3.87 3.15
C TYR A 109 -4.49 -4.71 3.91
N ARG A 110 -4.49 -6.01 3.60
CA ARG A 110 -5.23 -7.03 4.34
C ARG A 110 -4.35 -8.28 4.43
N ASP A 111 -4.23 -8.84 5.63
CA ASP A 111 -3.46 -10.06 5.88
C ASP A 111 -2.04 -10.02 5.31
N GLY A 112 -1.34 -8.90 5.44
CA GLY A 112 0.04 -8.73 4.97
C GLY A 112 0.24 -8.73 3.44
N ARG A 113 -0.84 -8.56 2.66
CA ARG A 113 -0.77 -8.32 1.21
C ARG A 113 -1.49 -7.04 0.83
N SER A 114 -1.12 -6.46 -0.30
CA SER A 114 -1.90 -5.44 -0.99
C SER A 114 -3.22 -6.03 -1.48
N VAL A 115 -4.27 -5.22 -1.40
CA VAL A 115 -5.58 -5.45 -2.00
C VAL A 115 -5.95 -4.19 -2.79
N LEU A 116 -6.70 -4.39 -3.88
CA LEU A 116 -7.18 -3.32 -4.74
C LEU A 116 -8.69 -3.15 -4.51
N ASP A 117 -9.13 -1.92 -4.30
CA ASP A 117 -10.53 -1.59 -4.08
C ASP A 117 -10.97 -0.56 -5.11
N LEU A 118 -11.91 -0.95 -5.97
CA LEU A 118 -12.67 -0.03 -6.79
C LEU A 118 -13.67 0.71 -5.89
N ILE A 119 -13.60 2.03 -5.89
CA ILE A 119 -14.45 2.89 -5.08
C ILE A 119 -15.21 3.83 -6.00
N ASP A 120 -16.53 3.83 -5.83
CA ASP A 120 -17.38 4.89 -6.33
C ASP A 120 -17.25 6.09 -5.40
N VAL A 121 -16.63 7.14 -5.90
CA VAL A 121 -16.24 8.34 -5.16
C VAL A 121 -17.47 9.11 -4.67
N LYS A 122 -18.61 9.03 -5.37
CA LYS A 122 -19.84 9.75 -4.98
C LYS A 122 -20.62 9.03 -3.89
N THR A 123 -20.73 7.72 -4.00
CA THR A 123 -21.56 6.88 -3.12
C THR A 123 -20.77 6.23 -1.99
N ALA A 124 -19.44 6.25 -2.09
CA ALA A 124 -18.52 5.52 -1.22
C ALA A 124 -18.76 4.00 -1.20
N VAL A 125 -19.42 3.47 -2.23
CA VAL A 125 -19.53 2.03 -2.43
C VAL A 125 -18.15 1.52 -2.84
N LYS A 126 -17.73 0.43 -2.19
CA LYS A 126 -16.45 -0.21 -2.43
C LYS A 126 -16.65 -1.63 -2.95
N GLN A 127 -15.80 -2.02 -3.87
CA GLN A 127 -15.72 -3.36 -4.41
C GLN A 127 -14.27 -3.77 -4.51
N GLU A 128 -13.92 -4.92 -3.93
CA GLU A 128 -12.58 -5.46 -4.08
C GLU A 128 -12.37 -6.00 -5.50
N ILE A 129 -11.23 -5.65 -6.10
CA ILE A 129 -10.76 -6.19 -7.37
C ILE A 129 -9.87 -7.39 -7.06
N GLU A 130 -10.18 -8.54 -7.65
CA GLU A 130 -9.30 -9.70 -7.58
C GLU A 130 -7.98 -9.40 -8.31
N SER A 131 -6.87 -9.59 -7.60
CA SER A 131 -5.53 -9.27 -8.10
C SER A 131 -4.57 -10.39 -7.70
N PRO A 132 -3.75 -10.90 -8.62
CA PRO A 132 -2.71 -11.88 -8.29
C PRO A 132 -1.54 -11.25 -7.52
N TYR A 133 -1.42 -9.92 -7.54
CA TYR A 133 -0.31 -9.20 -6.94
C TYR A 133 -0.49 -9.02 -5.44
N VAL A 134 0.48 -9.50 -4.66
CA VAL A 134 0.53 -9.36 -3.20
C VAL A 134 1.22 -8.06 -2.75
N VAL A 135 1.91 -7.37 -3.67
CA VAL A 135 2.44 -6.02 -3.50
C VAL A 135 1.93 -5.15 -4.66
N VAL A 136 1.41 -3.98 -4.33
CA VAL A 136 1.00 -2.94 -5.28
C VAL A 136 1.56 -1.61 -4.80
N GLU A 137 2.40 -0.98 -5.62
CA GLU A 137 3.05 0.29 -5.32
C GLU A 137 2.99 1.25 -6.51
N ASN A 138 3.13 2.55 -6.25
CA ASN A 138 3.29 3.58 -7.28
C ASN A 138 2.19 3.57 -8.35
N MET A 139 0.92 3.57 -7.93
CA MET A 139 -0.21 3.55 -8.87
C MET A 139 -0.27 4.85 -9.70
N ARG A 140 -0.56 4.73 -11.00
CA ARG A 140 -0.66 5.85 -11.95
C ARG A 140 -1.75 5.62 -12.98
N ALA A 141 -2.48 6.67 -13.34
CA ALA A 141 -3.42 6.61 -14.45
C ALA A 141 -2.64 6.42 -15.76
N VAL A 142 -3.17 5.58 -16.64
CA VAL A 142 -2.63 5.35 -17.99
C VAL A 142 -3.57 5.97 -19.02
N SER A 143 -4.88 5.68 -18.91
CA SER A 143 -5.90 6.25 -19.78
C SER A 143 -7.24 6.29 -19.06
N LEU A 144 -7.82 7.48 -18.94
CA LEU A 144 -9.12 7.66 -18.30
C LEU A 144 -10.28 7.19 -19.19
N SER A 145 -10.17 7.39 -20.50
CA SER A 145 -11.21 7.02 -21.48
C SER A 145 -11.47 5.51 -21.60
N VAL A 146 -10.53 4.69 -21.16
CA VAL A 146 -10.64 3.21 -21.16
C VAL A 146 -10.32 2.62 -19.79
N HIS A 147 -10.30 3.46 -18.74
CA HIS A 147 -10.20 3.01 -17.35
C HIS A 147 -8.95 2.16 -17.05
N GLN A 148 -7.81 2.64 -17.55
CA GLN A 148 -6.51 1.98 -17.39
C GLN A 148 -5.63 2.70 -16.39
N PHE A 149 -4.93 1.90 -15.61
CA PHE A 149 -3.90 2.35 -14.70
C PHE A 149 -2.71 1.37 -14.71
N ALA A 150 -1.59 1.82 -14.19
CA ALA A 150 -0.39 1.00 -14.01
C ALA A 150 0.13 1.11 -12.59
N PHE A 151 0.89 0.10 -12.17
CA PHE A 151 1.52 0.03 -10.86
C PHE A 151 2.77 -0.86 -10.91
N VAL A 152 3.60 -0.76 -9.88
CA VAL A 152 4.66 -1.74 -9.61
C VAL A 152 4.05 -2.87 -8.80
N GLY A 153 3.94 -4.03 -9.42
CA GLY A 153 3.31 -5.22 -8.85
C GLY A 153 4.34 -6.29 -8.50
N GLN A 154 4.07 -7.06 -7.46
CA GLN A 154 4.80 -8.29 -7.15
C GLN A 154 3.83 -9.41 -6.79
N GLU A 155 4.03 -10.60 -7.35
CA GLU A 155 3.36 -11.83 -6.92
C GLU A 155 4.13 -12.50 -5.78
N ILE A 156 3.62 -13.59 -5.22
CA ILE A 156 4.17 -14.17 -3.99
C ILE A 156 5.61 -14.70 -4.20
N ASP A 157 5.85 -15.30 -5.35
CA ASP A 157 7.04 -16.05 -5.75
C ASP A 157 7.82 -15.38 -6.90
N GLU A 158 7.30 -14.30 -7.46
CA GLU A 158 7.95 -13.54 -8.51
C GLU A 158 8.51 -12.20 -8.03
N GLY A 159 9.42 -11.61 -8.82
CA GLY A 159 9.98 -10.29 -8.56
C GLY A 159 9.08 -9.15 -9.04
N GLN A 160 9.38 -7.92 -8.57
CA GLN A 160 8.62 -6.72 -8.95
C GLN A 160 8.65 -6.45 -10.46
N ARG A 161 7.51 -6.07 -11.03
CA ARG A 161 7.32 -5.73 -12.45
C ARG A 161 6.37 -4.54 -12.62
N VAL A 162 6.43 -3.89 -13.78
CA VAL A 162 5.43 -2.85 -14.13
C VAL A 162 4.24 -3.53 -14.79
N VAL A 163 3.07 -3.32 -14.20
CA VAL A 163 1.81 -3.95 -14.58
C VAL A 163 0.85 -2.86 -15.03
N ARG A 164 0.20 -3.06 -16.18
CA ARG A 164 -1.01 -2.33 -16.57
C ARG A 164 -2.23 -3.14 -16.16
N CYS A 165 -3.20 -2.48 -15.55
CA CYS A 165 -4.53 -3.01 -15.33
C CYS A 165 -5.53 -2.26 -16.22
N ASN A 166 -6.47 -3.01 -16.79
CA ASN A 166 -7.62 -2.49 -17.51
C ASN A 166 -8.88 -2.99 -16.82
N ILE A 167 -9.79 -2.07 -16.50
CA ILE A 167 -11.09 -2.39 -15.89
C ILE A 167 -12.18 -2.11 -16.92
N SER A 168 -12.88 -3.15 -17.34
CA SER A 168 -14.10 -3.04 -18.14
C SER A 168 -15.34 -3.07 -17.24
N ASP A 169 -16.42 -2.48 -17.73
CA ASP A 169 -17.74 -2.53 -17.08
C ASP A 169 -17.77 -1.90 -15.68
N LEU A 170 -17.16 -0.71 -15.51
CA LEU A 170 -17.01 0.01 -14.23
C LEU A 170 -18.31 0.23 -13.44
N ASP A 171 -19.45 0.26 -14.12
CA ASP A 171 -20.75 0.52 -13.50
C ASP A 171 -21.51 -0.76 -13.11
N THR A 172 -20.91 -1.93 -13.35
CA THR A 172 -21.47 -3.21 -12.94
C THR A 172 -21.02 -3.61 -11.54
N SER A 173 -21.81 -4.47 -10.89
CA SER A 173 -21.44 -5.05 -9.59
C SER A 173 -20.30 -6.06 -9.67
N SER A 174 -19.75 -6.33 -10.85
CA SER A 174 -18.70 -7.33 -11.09
C SER A 174 -17.85 -6.88 -12.28
N PRO A 175 -17.07 -5.80 -12.13
CA PRO A 175 -16.23 -5.26 -13.19
C PRO A 175 -15.18 -6.30 -13.56
N SER A 176 -14.97 -6.45 -14.86
CA SER A 176 -13.97 -7.37 -15.38
C SER A 176 -12.60 -6.70 -15.38
N THR A 177 -11.59 -7.39 -14.84
CA THR A 177 -10.23 -6.83 -14.75
C THR A 177 -9.24 -7.71 -15.49
N SER A 178 -8.30 -7.06 -16.16
CA SER A 178 -7.20 -7.73 -16.85
C SER A 178 -5.88 -7.07 -16.52
N PHE A 179 -4.84 -7.88 -16.33
CA PHE A 179 -3.50 -7.44 -15.98
C PHE A 179 -2.53 -7.81 -17.11
N THR A 180 -1.77 -6.83 -17.61
CA THR A 180 -0.73 -7.03 -18.61
C THR A 180 0.60 -6.57 -18.06
N THR A 181 1.63 -7.41 -18.18
CA THR A 181 3.00 -7.00 -17.84
C THR A 181 3.54 -6.09 -18.93
N TRP A 182 3.93 -4.88 -18.56
CA TRP A 182 4.58 -3.91 -19.45
C TRP A 182 6.09 -3.96 -19.37
N ARG A 183 6.63 -4.15 -18.16
CA ARG A 183 8.06 -4.32 -17.95
C ARG A 183 8.28 -5.49 -17.00
N PRO A 184 8.75 -6.64 -17.51
CA PRO A 184 9.05 -7.78 -16.65
C PRO A 184 10.24 -7.46 -15.75
N ASN A 185 10.37 -8.23 -14.67
CA ASN A 185 11.58 -8.17 -13.85
C ASN A 185 12.74 -8.81 -14.63
N SER A 186 13.85 -8.09 -14.78
CA SER A 186 15.04 -8.60 -15.49
C SER A 186 15.76 -9.74 -14.75
N ASN A 187 15.39 -10.01 -13.49
CA ASN A 187 15.97 -11.07 -12.66
C ASN A 187 15.14 -12.36 -12.65
N ILE A 188 14.09 -12.47 -13.48
CA ILE A 188 13.29 -13.70 -13.60
C ILE A 188 14.20 -14.84 -14.08
N GLY A 189 14.14 -15.98 -13.39
CA GLY A 189 14.91 -17.19 -13.73
C GLY A 189 16.29 -17.29 -13.09
N GLN A 190 16.71 -16.35 -12.23
CA GLN A 190 17.99 -16.49 -11.52
C GLN A 190 17.98 -17.57 -10.42
N PHE A 191 16.80 -17.99 -9.96
CA PHE A 191 16.64 -18.98 -8.91
C PHE A 191 15.50 -19.94 -9.24
N ASP A 192 15.71 -21.21 -8.89
CA ASP A 192 14.66 -22.23 -8.94
C ASP A 192 13.57 -21.90 -7.91
N SER A 193 12.32 -21.82 -8.37
CA SER A 193 11.17 -21.50 -7.51
C SER A 193 10.97 -22.56 -6.42
N CYS A 194 11.46 -23.79 -6.61
CA CYS A 194 11.40 -24.83 -5.58
C CYS A 194 12.25 -24.51 -4.33
N LEU A 195 13.19 -23.57 -4.44
CA LEU A 195 14.03 -23.13 -3.33
C LEU A 195 13.39 -22.00 -2.52
N ALA A 196 12.29 -21.41 -2.99
CA ALA A 196 11.59 -20.35 -2.29
C ALA A 196 10.37 -20.91 -1.55
N SER A 197 10.28 -20.63 -0.25
CA SER A 197 9.08 -20.96 0.52
C SER A 197 8.12 -19.78 0.54
N ALA A 198 6.84 -20.06 0.28
CA ALA A 198 5.80 -19.05 0.30
C ALA A 198 5.65 -18.45 1.72
N PRO A 199 5.69 -17.11 1.87
CA PRO A 199 5.54 -16.46 3.16
C PRO A 199 4.15 -16.69 3.73
N GLN A 200 4.10 -17.16 4.98
CA GLN A 200 2.86 -17.35 5.73
C GLN A 200 2.69 -16.25 6.76
N GLY A 201 1.50 -15.64 6.81
CA GLY A 201 1.19 -14.68 7.87
C GLY A 201 0.71 -15.40 9.10
N MET A 202 1.33 -15.08 10.23
CA MET A 202 0.90 -15.57 11.51
C MET A 202 0.44 -14.40 12.36
N TYR A 203 -0.78 -14.54 12.88
CA TYR A 203 -1.32 -13.65 13.89
C TYR A 203 -1.00 -14.22 15.27
N HIS A 204 -0.33 -13.42 16.10
CA HIS A 204 -0.06 -13.78 17.48
C HIS A 204 -1.07 -13.08 18.39
N PRO A 205 -2.02 -13.82 19.00
CA PRO A 205 -2.96 -13.24 19.93
C PRO A 205 -2.22 -12.67 21.15
N LYS A 206 -2.72 -11.54 21.68
CA LYS A 206 -2.08 -10.78 22.77
C LYS A 206 -1.84 -11.69 23.99
N THR A 207 -0.61 -11.73 24.49
CA THR A 207 -0.27 -12.41 25.74
C THR A 207 -0.36 -11.47 26.95
N THR A 208 -0.04 -10.18 26.81
CA THR A 208 -0.16 -9.19 27.89
C THR A 208 -0.20 -7.74 27.34
N SER A 209 -1.35 -7.08 27.54
CA SER A 209 -1.66 -5.64 27.51
C SER A 209 -1.16 -4.65 26.44
N SER A 210 -0.31 -4.95 25.45
CA SER A 210 -0.16 -3.99 24.33
C SER A 210 0.19 -4.61 22.98
N MET A 211 -0.77 -4.46 22.07
CA MET A 211 -0.75 -4.74 20.62
C MET A 211 -0.59 -6.20 20.18
N SER A 212 -1.38 -6.58 19.18
CA SER A 212 -1.22 -7.85 18.47
C SER A 212 -0.08 -7.70 17.46
N CYS A 213 0.81 -8.69 17.37
CA CYS A 213 1.91 -8.69 16.42
C CYS A 213 1.57 -9.58 15.21
N ILE A 214 1.84 -9.07 14.01
CA ILE A 214 1.80 -9.87 12.78
C ILE A 214 3.24 -10.21 12.43
N SER A 215 3.51 -11.49 12.20
CA SER A 215 4.81 -11.97 11.73
C SER A 215 4.66 -12.71 10.41
N ILE A 216 5.74 -12.72 9.61
CA ILE A 216 5.82 -13.48 8.38
C ILE A 216 6.78 -14.63 8.62
N LEU A 217 6.27 -15.86 8.54
CA LEU A 217 7.06 -17.07 8.59
C LEU A 217 7.48 -17.46 7.18
N ILE A 218 8.77 -17.75 7.02
CA ILE A 218 9.31 -18.39 5.82
C ILE A 218 9.97 -19.68 6.33
N THR A 219 9.43 -20.82 5.90
CA THR A 219 10.00 -22.13 6.23
C THR A 219 11.16 -22.46 5.30
N THR A 220 11.96 -23.45 5.66
CA THR A 220 12.98 -23.99 4.75
C THR A 220 12.56 -25.40 4.38
N SER A 221 11.90 -25.55 3.24
CA SER A 221 11.65 -26.87 2.66
C SER A 221 12.55 -27.01 1.45
N ILE A 222 13.66 -27.74 1.61
CA ILE A 222 14.45 -28.18 0.46
C ILE A 222 13.90 -29.55 0.06
N PRO A 223 13.33 -29.70 -1.15
CA PRO A 223 12.82 -31.00 -1.61
C PRO A 223 13.89 -32.09 -1.47
N GLY A 224 13.53 -33.21 -0.85
CA GLY A 224 14.43 -34.36 -0.64
C GLY A 224 15.35 -34.28 0.57
N GLN A 225 15.31 -33.21 1.37
CA GLN A 225 16.09 -33.11 2.60
C GLN A 225 15.22 -33.37 3.83
N VAL A 226 15.54 -34.44 4.57
CA VAL A 226 14.96 -34.70 5.90
C VAL A 226 15.82 -33.96 6.92
N LEU A 227 15.32 -32.85 7.46
CA LEU A 227 15.98 -32.15 8.55
C LEU A 227 15.74 -32.95 9.85
N THR A 228 16.76 -33.69 10.30
CA THR A 228 16.72 -34.46 11.54
C THR A 228 16.86 -33.59 12.79
N GLU A 229 17.34 -32.36 12.63
CA GLU A 229 17.49 -31.37 13.71
C GLU A 229 16.66 -30.12 13.43
N ARG A 230 16.13 -29.50 14.50
CA ARG A 230 15.35 -28.27 14.41
C ARG A 230 16.26 -27.11 14.00
N SER A 231 16.02 -26.53 12.83
CA SER A 231 16.78 -25.37 12.34
C SER A 231 16.67 -24.19 13.32
N LEU A 232 17.78 -23.49 13.55
CA LEU A 232 17.78 -22.27 14.37
C LEU A 232 16.94 -21.18 13.69
N PRO A 233 15.95 -20.59 14.39
CA PRO A 233 15.12 -19.53 13.80
C PRO A 233 15.93 -18.24 13.63
N VAL A 234 15.74 -17.57 12.49
CA VAL A 234 16.26 -16.22 12.26
C VAL A 234 15.10 -15.24 12.41
N VAL A 235 15.25 -14.27 13.31
CA VAL A 235 14.28 -13.20 13.51
C VAL A 235 14.81 -11.93 12.86
N SER A 236 14.05 -11.36 11.93
CA SER A 236 14.36 -10.09 11.27
C SER A 236 13.26 -9.08 11.55
N ALA A 237 13.62 -7.94 12.14
CA ALA A 237 12.77 -6.76 12.19
C ALA A 237 12.93 -5.93 10.90
N HIS A 238 11.87 -5.30 10.43
CA HIS A 238 11.95 -4.41 9.26
C HIS A 238 12.57 -3.06 9.65
N GLY A 239 13.06 -2.33 8.64
CA GLY A 239 13.49 -0.94 8.80
C GLY A 239 12.31 0.03 8.91
N GLY A 240 12.54 1.18 9.56
CA GLY A 240 11.54 2.21 9.82
C GLY A 240 10.51 1.75 10.87
N PRO A 241 10.39 2.40 12.04
CA PRO A 241 9.46 1.93 13.10
C PRO A 241 7.99 2.04 12.69
N THR A 242 7.69 2.86 11.69
CA THR A 242 6.34 3.05 11.15
C THR A 242 6.08 2.18 9.93
N GLY A 243 7.10 1.50 9.39
CA GLY A 243 7.01 0.58 8.27
C GLY A 243 6.25 -0.69 8.61
N PHE A 244 5.99 -1.53 7.61
CA PHE A 244 5.60 -2.92 7.81
C PHE A 244 6.19 -3.76 6.68
N ARG A 245 6.18 -5.09 6.84
CA ARG A 245 6.69 -6.01 5.84
C ARG A 245 5.53 -6.73 5.15
N LEU A 246 5.61 -6.80 3.82
CA LEU A 246 4.65 -7.54 3.00
C LEU A 246 5.03 -9.02 2.88
N LYS A 247 4.02 -9.88 2.72
CA LYS A 247 4.14 -11.31 2.43
C LYS A 247 4.64 -11.54 1.01
N MET A 248 5.91 -11.26 0.81
CA MET A 248 6.60 -11.52 -0.45
C MET A 248 7.88 -12.30 -0.21
N VAL A 249 8.26 -13.14 -1.17
CA VAL A 249 9.61 -13.71 -1.19
C VAL A 249 10.59 -12.57 -1.47
N ASN A 250 11.52 -12.32 -0.56
CA ASN A 250 12.60 -11.36 -0.78
C ASN A 250 13.87 -12.12 -1.21
N PRO A 251 14.27 -12.05 -2.49
CA PRO A 251 15.40 -12.84 -3.00
C PRO A 251 16.73 -12.45 -2.34
N ILE A 252 16.91 -11.20 -1.90
CA ILE A 252 18.16 -10.72 -1.29
C ILE A 252 18.39 -11.39 0.07
N PHE A 253 17.34 -11.52 0.89
CA PHE A 253 17.43 -12.22 2.17
C PHE A 253 17.72 -13.70 1.98
N HIS A 254 17.15 -14.31 0.94
CA HIS A 254 17.42 -15.70 0.59
C HIS A 254 18.88 -15.92 0.18
N ILE A 255 19.45 -15.02 -0.63
CA ILE A 255 20.87 -15.08 -1.05
C ILE A 255 21.81 -14.96 0.14
N LEU A 256 21.56 -14.01 1.05
CA LEU A 256 22.40 -13.85 2.25
C LEU A 256 22.33 -15.12 3.11
N TRP A 257 21.14 -15.69 3.26
CA TRP A 257 20.93 -16.89 4.07
C TRP A 257 21.60 -18.12 3.46
N VAL A 258 21.42 -18.40 2.16
CA VAL A 258 22.09 -19.52 1.48
C VAL A 258 23.61 -19.41 1.58
N ARG A 259 24.16 -18.19 1.48
CA ARG A 259 25.60 -17.95 1.67
C ARG A 259 26.05 -18.21 3.12
N MET A 260 25.24 -17.84 4.11
CA MET A 260 25.55 -18.12 5.53
C MET A 260 25.46 -19.61 5.85
N ALA A 261 24.40 -20.30 5.41
CA ALA A 261 24.22 -21.73 5.61
C ALA A 261 25.36 -22.56 4.99
N ARG A 262 25.79 -22.22 3.76
CA ARG A 262 26.94 -22.86 3.12
C ARG A 262 28.27 -22.61 3.84
N ARG A 263 28.42 -21.48 4.54
CA ARG A 263 29.62 -21.20 5.35
C ARG A 263 29.63 -22.01 6.66
N GLN A 264 28.48 -22.22 7.27
CA GLN A 264 28.37 -23.05 8.48
C GLN A 264 28.62 -24.53 8.19
N LEU A 265 28.12 -25.05 7.05
CA LEU A 265 28.37 -26.44 6.63
C LEU A 265 29.82 -26.74 6.19
N ARG A 266 30.66 -25.72 6.01
CA ARG A 266 32.09 -25.88 5.67
C ARG A 266 33.02 -25.76 6.87
N ARG A 267 32.49 -25.53 8.06
CA ARG A 267 33.23 -25.53 9.33
C ARG A 267 32.90 -26.79 10.10
#